data_AF-A0A2G7FKL4-F1
#
_entry.id   AF-A0A2G7FKL4-F1
#
_cell.length_a   1.000
_cell.length_b   1.000
_cell.length_c   1.000
_cell.angle_alpha   90.00
_cell.angle_beta   90.00
_cell.angle_gamma   90.00
#
_symmetry.space_group_name_H-M   'P 1'
#
loop_
_entity.id
_entity.type
_entity.pdbx_description
1 polymer ?
#
loop_
_entity_poly.entity_id
_entity_poly.type
_entity_poly.pdbx_seq_one_letter_code
_entity_poly.pdbx_strand_id
1 'polypeptide(L)'
;MVVFDELVASGSVTLPTLRDCLSSQMLLASRHIGNGLIQAMKDARAGSKVVSWWFASDSATRQMLFKSRAATTTLVKFLVAEGRQGVVLDWLRMLANHDIGGRNGQLPEKIAQQVFGHLLVNLVTAEIQYGQGLSFAMRYYLQTCKSQMFKDNVVLNLSWQPVLLPAGVHLCESLMQSSPSRSKELDGAMYNEYIEVLSRLAPSSCLLATAPLYHPTHPDVKPFLDFVDTLPPGRVDSSTGLKRESFVRAGFDALRLLVDQDKRRDVLYLARFLQQQLPEKTDSANASKSNHGAYTEREDLLSQLDLALA
;
A
#
# COMPACT_ATOMS: atom_id res chain seq x y z
N MET A 1 -13.94 23.88 -8.04
CA MET A 1 -12.64 24.57 -7.87
C MET A 1 -12.70 26.10 -7.94
N VAL A 2 -13.74 26.71 -8.52
CA VAL A 2 -13.87 28.19 -8.57
C VAL A 2 -13.79 28.84 -7.18
N VAL A 3 -14.52 28.30 -6.19
CA VAL A 3 -14.46 28.75 -4.79
C VAL A 3 -13.04 28.69 -4.22
N PHE A 4 -12.26 27.66 -4.58
CA PHE A 4 -10.87 27.58 -4.13
C PHE A 4 -10.02 28.69 -4.77
N ASP A 5 -10.20 28.95 -6.07
CA ASP A 5 -9.47 30.02 -6.76
C ASP A 5 -9.79 31.41 -6.17
N GLU A 6 -11.05 31.65 -5.80
CA GLU A 6 -11.48 32.87 -5.11
C GLU A 6 -10.82 33.00 -3.72
N LEU A 7 -10.80 31.91 -2.93
CA LEU A 7 -10.14 31.90 -1.63
C LEU A 7 -8.62 32.09 -1.74
N VAL A 8 -8.00 31.56 -2.80
CA VAL A 8 -6.57 31.80 -3.10
C VAL A 8 -6.36 33.27 -3.41
N ALA A 9 -7.18 33.86 -4.28
CA ALA A 9 -7.07 35.27 -4.66
C ALA A 9 -7.28 36.22 -3.48
N SER A 10 -8.16 35.88 -2.54
CA SER A 10 -8.40 36.66 -1.32
C SER A 10 -7.43 36.34 -0.17
N GLY A 11 -6.49 35.41 -0.36
CA GLY A 11 -5.57 34.96 0.69
C GLY A 11 -6.25 34.29 1.89
N SER A 12 -7.48 33.78 1.71
CA SER A 12 -8.35 33.27 2.77
C SER A 12 -8.40 31.73 2.83
N VAL A 13 -7.46 31.04 2.16
CA VAL A 13 -7.39 29.59 2.20
C VAL A 13 -7.05 29.11 3.61
N THR A 14 -7.88 28.24 4.13
CA THR A 14 -7.71 27.57 5.43
C THR A 14 -7.71 26.05 5.24
N LEU A 15 -7.26 25.31 6.26
CA LEU A 15 -7.23 23.85 6.18
C LEU A 15 -8.62 23.22 5.97
N PRO A 16 -9.70 23.68 6.64
CA PRO A 16 -11.04 23.18 6.38
C PRO A 16 -11.50 23.49 4.96
N THR A 17 -11.33 24.73 4.48
CA THR A 17 -11.79 25.12 3.14
C THR A 17 -11.05 24.36 2.04
N LEU A 18 -9.73 24.13 2.18
CA LEU A 18 -8.95 23.28 1.29
C LEU A 18 -9.50 21.84 1.26
N ARG A 19 -9.70 21.23 2.44
CA ARG A 19 -10.22 19.87 2.57
C ARG A 19 -11.61 19.74 1.94
N ASP A 20 -12.49 20.70 2.18
CA ASP A 20 -13.88 20.67 1.73
C ASP A 20 -13.94 20.90 0.21
N CYS A 21 -13.08 21.76 -0.35
CA CYS A 21 -12.92 21.91 -1.79
C CYS A 21 -12.48 20.60 -2.46
N LEU A 22 -11.43 19.96 -1.93
CA LEU A 22 -10.90 18.69 -2.45
C LEU A 22 -11.94 17.56 -2.34
N SER A 23 -12.61 17.44 -1.20
CA SER A 23 -13.69 16.46 -0.99
C SER A 23 -14.84 16.68 -1.96
N SER A 24 -15.24 17.94 -2.18
CA SER A 24 -16.30 18.28 -3.14
C SER A 24 -15.90 17.92 -4.57
N GLN A 25 -14.66 18.18 -4.98
CA GLN A 25 -14.19 17.75 -6.30
C GLN A 25 -14.15 16.22 -6.44
N MET A 26 -13.75 15.51 -5.38
CA MET A 26 -13.75 14.04 -5.39
C MET A 26 -15.17 13.49 -5.55
N LEU A 27 -16.15 14.08 -4.86
CA LEU A 27 -17.57 13.70 -4.97
C LEU A 27 -18.15 13.99 -6.37
N LEU A 28 -17.73 15.08 -7.01
CA LEU A 28 -18.13 15.38 -8.39
C LEU A 28 -17.52 14.38 -9.37
N ALA A 29 -16.23 14.08 -9.22
CA ALA A 29 -15.55 13.11 -10.06
C ALA A 29 -16.10 11.69 -9.88
N SER A 30 -16.47 11.30 -8.65
CA SER A 30 -17.02 9.96 -8.33
C SER A 30 -18.39 9.67 -8.95
N ARG A 31 -19.02 10.65 -9.60
CA ARG A 31 -20.20 10.42 -10.43
C ARG A 31 -19.87 9.65 -11.71
N HIS A 32 -18.61 9.63 -12.10
CA HIS A 32 -18.09 8.86 -13.23
C HIS A 32 -17.43 7.57 -12.73
N ILE A 33 -17.36 6.55 -13.61
CA ILE A 33 -16.81 5.22 -13.28
C ILE A 33 -15.65 4.91 -14.24
N GLY A 34 -14.67 4.13 -13.76
CA GLY A 34 -13.53 3.66 -14.56
C GLY A 34 -12.72 4.81 -15.15
N ASN A 35 -12.46 4.77 -16.46
CA ASN A 35 -11.68 5.82 -17.13
C ASN A 35 -12.35 7.20 -17.07
N GLY A 36 -13.68 7.27 -16.98
CA GLY A 36 -14.41 8.52 -16.83
C GLY A 36 -14.11 9.23 -15.50
N LEU A 37 -13.86 8.46 -14.43
CA LEU A 37 -13.45 9.01 -13.13
C LEU A 37 -12.10 9.71 -13.25
N ILE A 38 -11.10 9.03 -13.83
CA ILE A 38 -9.75 9.58 -13.99
C ILE A 38 -9.79 10.83 -14.87
N GLN A 39 -10.58 10.81 -15.95
CA GLN A 39 -10.74 11.98 -16.81
C GLN A 39 -11.39 13.16 -16.07
N ALA A 40 -12.48 12.92 -15.31
CA ALA A 40 -13.11 13.96 -14.51
C ALA A 40 -12.15 14.55 -13.45
N MET A 41 -11.28 13.72 -12.86
CA MET A 41 -10.24 14.18 -11.93
C MET A 41 -9.21 15.06 -12.63
N LYS A 42 -8.74 14.68 -13.83
CA LYS A 42 -7.82 15.48 -14.65
C LYS A 42 -8.43 16.83 -15.03
N ASP A 43 -9.70 16.83 -15.44
CA ASP A 43 -10.41 18.03 -15.88
C ASP A 43 -10.64 19.01 -14.74
N ALA A 44 -10.86 18.52 -13.51
CA ALA A 44 -10.99 19.36 -12.33
C ALA A 44 -9.71 20.15 -12.01
N ARG A 45 -8.53 19.64 -12.41
CA ARG A 45 -7.19 20.21 -12.15
C ARG A 45 -6.97 20.58 -10.68
N ALA A 46 -7.62 19.86 -9.77
CA ALA A 46 -7.62 20.21 -8.35
C ALA A 46 -6.21 20.08 -7.75
N GLY A 47 -5.44 19.08 -8.16
CA GLY A 47 -4.06 18.87 -7.75
C GLY A 47 -3.16 20.01 -8.21
N SER A 48 -3.18 20.32 -9.51
CA SER A 48 -2.40 21.41 -10.11
C SER A 48 -2.66 22.76 -9.44
N LYS A 49 -3.92 23.08 -9.14
CA LYS A 49 -4.32 24.33 -8.49
C LYS A 49 -3.77 24.43 -7.07
N VAL A 50 -3.96 23.38 -6.26
CA VAL A 50 -3.44 23.35 -4.89
C VAL A 50 -1.92 23.40 -4.86
N VAL A 51 -1.24 22.72 -5.78
CA VAL A 51 0.23 22.77 -5.89
C VAL A 51 0.71 24.18 -6.25
N SER A 52 0.06 24.84 -7.21
CA SER A 52 0.41 26.21 -7.61
C SER A 52 0.25 27.18 -6.44
N TRP A 53 -0.86 27.08 -5.70
CA TRP A 53 -1.07 27.82 -4.46
C TRP A 53 0.01 27.52 -3.42
N TRP A 54 0.35 26.24 -3.19
CA TRP A 54 1.33 25.83 -2.20
C TRP A 54 2.73 26.41 -2.49
N PHE A 55 3.17 26.37 -3.74
CA PHE A 55 4.45 26.98 -4.14
C PHE A 55 4.44 28.51 -4.04
N ALA A 56 3.30 29.16 -4.31
CA ALA A 56 3.15 30.61 -4.13
C ALA A 56 3.03 31.04 -2.65
N SER A 57 2.76 30.10 -1.74
CA SER A 57 2.52 30.37 -0.33
C SER A 57 3.80 30.46 0.50
N ASP A 58 3.71 31.11 1.67
CA ASP A 58 4.76 31.15 2.68
C ASP A 58 4.93 29.82 3.43
N SER A 59 5.99 29.70 4.23
CA SER A 59 6.31 28.46 4.95
C SER A 59 5.20 28.01 5.92
N ALA A 60 4.59 28.94 6.66
CA ALA A 60 3.52 28.64 7.61
C ALA A 60 2.29 28.03 6.90
N THR A 61 1.91 28.60 5.76
CA THR A 61 0.82 28.11 4.92
C THR A 61 1.18 26.78 4.27
N ARG A 62 2.45 26.59 3.85
CA ARG A 62 2.90 25.29 3.32
C ARG A 62 2.83 24.18 4.36
N GLN A 63 3.17 24.46 5.62
CA GLN A 63 3.03 23.49 6.72
C GLN A 63 1.57 23.10 6.96
N MET A 64 0.63 24.02 6.75
CA MET A 64 -0.81 23.78 6.94
C MET A 64 -1.31 22.57 6.14
N LEU A 65 -0.85 22.41 4.88
CA LEU A 65 -1.23 21.27 4.05
C LEU A 65 -0.92 19.93 4.73
N PHE A 66 0.27 19.80 5.30
CA PHE A 66 0.74 18.55 5.92
C PHE A 66 0.12 18.27 7.29
N LYS A 67 -0.61 19.23 7.88
CA LYS A 67 -1.38 19.03 9.12
C LYS A 67 -2.67 18.24 8.92
N SER A 68 -3.20 18.14 7.69
CA SER A 68 -4.41 17.38 7.40
C SER A 68 -4.12 16.15 6.54
N ARG A 69 -4.14 14.97 7.17
CA ARG A 69 -4.05 13.69 6.47
C ARG A 69 -5.17 13.53 5.42
N ALA A 70 -6.39 13.95 5.76
CA ALA A 70 -7.53 13.84 4.83
C ALA A 70 -7.33 14.70 3.57
N ALA A 71 -6.79 15.90 3.72
CA ALA A 71 -6.49 16.78 2.60
C ALA A 71 -5.35 16.20 1.75
N THR A 72 -4.24 15.77 2.36
CA THR A 72 -3.11 15.21 1.61
C THR A 72 -3.47 13.90 0.91
N THR A 73 -4.23 13.01 1.56
CA THR A 73 -4.72 11.78 0.91
C THR A 73 -5.57 12.09 -0.31
N THR A 74 -6.49 13.05 -0.23
CA THR A 74 -7.34 13.41 -1.38
C THR A 74 -6.55 14.13 -2.48
N LEU A 75 -5.64 15.02 -2.09
CA LEU A 75 -4.78 15.76 -3.01
C LEU A 75 -3.89 14.82 -3.83
N VAL A 76 -3.26 13.84 -3.20
CA VAL A 76 -2.37 12.89 -3.88
C VAL A 76 -3.13 12.08 -4.94
N LYS A 77 -4.41 11.74 -4.72
CA LYS A 77 -5.24 11.10 -5.75
C LYS A 77 -5.36 11.96 -7.00
N PHE A 78 -5.63 13.27 -6.83
CA PHE A 78 -5.68 14.20 -7.95
C PHE A 78 -4.32 14.36 -8.63
N LEU A 79 -3.23 14.47 -7.86
CA LEU A 79 -1.88 14.60 -8.44
C LEU A 79 -1.49 13.38 -9.28
N VAL A 80 -1.80 12.18 -8.81
CA VAL A 80 -1.57 10.95 -9.57
C VAL A 80 -2.43 10.91 -10.83
N ALA A 81 -3.73 11.18 -10.71
CA ALA A 81 -4.64 11.22 -11.86
C ALA A 81 -4.17 12.25 -12.91
N GLU A 82 -3.64 13.39 -12.47
CA GLU A 82 -3.09 14.45 -13.32
C GLU A 82 -1.67 14.17 -13.85
N GLY A 83 -1.04 13.05 -13.49
CA GLY A 83 0.33 12.72 -13.93
C GLY A 83 1.42 13.59 -13.28
N ARG A 84 1.19 14.06 -12.06
CA ARG A 84 2.09 14.94 -11.29
C ARG A 84 2.76 14.25 -10.10
N GLN A 85 3.07 12.97 -10.22
CA GLN A 85 3.78 12.20 -9.19
C GLN A 85 5.12 12.84 -8.79
N GLY A 86 5.80 13.49 -9.73
CA GLY A 86 7.05 14.22 -9.46
C GLY A 86 6.94 15.22 -8.31
N VAL A 87 5.80 15.91 -8.18
CA VAL A 87 5.56 16.86 -7.08
C VAL A 87 5.52 16.14 -5.73
N VAL A 88 4.90 14.96 -5.68
CA VAL A 88 4.83 14.14 -4.46
C VAL A 88 6.22 13.62 -4.09
N LEU A 89 7.02 13.20 -5.08
CA LEU A 89 8.41 12.78 -4.88
C LEU A 89 9.29 13.93 -4.37
N ASP A 90 9.08 15.15 -4.88
CA ASP A 90 9.79 16.34 -4.40
C ASP A 90 9.40 16.67 -2.95
N TRP A 91 8.11 16.56 -2.59
CA TRP A 91 7.68 16.69 -1.19
C TRP A 91 8.26 15.60 -0.29
N LEU A 92 8.34 14.35 -0.74
CA LEU A 92 9.03 13.29 0.01
C LEU A 92 10.51 13.64 0.23
N ARG A 93 11.20 14.20 -0.78
CA ARG A 93 12.59 14.66 -0.65
C ARG A 93 12.73 15.82 0.35
N MET A 94 11.82 16.79 0.30
CA MET A 94 11.74 17.91 1.24
C MET A 94 11.55 17.42 2.68
N LEU A 95 10.57 16.52 2.89
CA LEU A 95 10.30 15.92 4.20
C LEU A 95 11.48 15.09 4.71
N ALA A 96 12.20 14.38 3.85
CA ALA A 96 13.40 13.66 4.24
C ALA A 96 14.57 14.56 4.64
N ASN A 97 14.61 15.80 4.17
CA ASN A 97 15.57 16.81 4.60
C ASN A 97 15.04 17.67 5.76
N HIS A 98 13.86 17.34 6.28
CA HIS A 98 13.14 18.10 7.31
C HIS A 98 12.88 19.56 6.93
N ASP A 99 12.86 19.88 5.63
CA ASP A 99 12.72 21.25 5.12
C ASP A 99 11.74 21.31 3.95
N ILE A 100 10.61 21.97 4.15
CA ILE A 100 9.59 22.20 3.11
C ILE A 100 9.77 23.53 2.36
N GLY A 101 10.90 24.20 2.57
CA GLY A 101 11.28 25.45 1.94
C GLY A 101 10.61 26.69 2.52
N GLY A 102 11.13 27.85 2.14
CA GLY A 102 10.70 29.16 2.64
C GLY A 102 11.40 29.56 3.94
N ARG A 103 11.12 30.77 4.45
CA ARG A 103 11.68 31.26 5.73
C ARG A 103 11.04 30.47 6.87
N ASN A 104 11.81 29.70 7.66
CA ASN A 104 11.30 28.80 8.71
C ASN A 104 10.55 27.55 8.18
N GLY A 105 10.96 27.00 7.03
CA GLY A 105 10.45 25.74 6.47
C GLY A 105 10.86 24.47 7.22
N GLN A 106 11.67 24.60 8.27
CA GLN A 106 12.19 23.49 9.07
C GLN A 106 11.08 22.83 9.89
N LEU A 107 11.03 21.50 9.84
CA LEU A 107 10.10 20.66 10.58
C LEU A 107 10.85 19.83 11.63
N PRO A 108 10.23 19.57 12.80
CA PRO A 108 10.76 18.55 13.71
C PRO A 108 10.86 17.19 13.00
N GLU A 109 12.00 16.51 13.14
CA GLU A 109 12.30 15.23 12.48
C GLU A 109 11.15 14.22 12.61
N LYS A 110 10.63 14.02 13.82
CA LYS A 110 9.52 13.08 14.08
C LYS A 110 8.26 13.42 13.27
N ILE A 111 7.94 14.70 13.14
CA ILE A 111 6.77 15.17 12.36
C ILE A 111 7.03 14.94 10.88
N ALA A 112 8.22 15.29 10.39
CA ALA A 112 8.59 15.12 8.99
C ALA A 112 8.57 13.64 8.57
N GLN A 113 9.12 12.74 9.38
CA GLN A 113 9.09 11.28 9.17
C GLN A 113 7.66 10.72 9.20
N GLN A 114 6.81 11.17 10.13
CA GLN A 114 5.41 10.74 10.17
C GLN A 114 4.64 11.16 8.92
N VAL A 115 4.80 12.43 8.49
CA VAL A 115 4.17 12.94 7.27
C VAL A 115 4.71 12.22 6.04
N PHE A 116 6.03 11.94 6.00
CA PHE A 116 6.67 11.19 4.92
C PHE A 116 6.04 9.80 4.76
N GLY A 117 5.95 9.03 5.85
CA GLY A 117 5.39 7.67 5.80
C GLY A 117 3.96 7.66 5.28
N HIS A 118 3.12 8.59 5.78
CA HIS A 118 1.76 8.76 5.28
C HIS A 118 1.70 9.17 3.80
N LEU A 119 2.58 10.09 3.37
CA LEU A 119 2.60 10.57 1.99
C LEU A 119 3.04 9.47 1.03
N LEU A 120 4.01 8.65 1.42
CA LEU A 120 4.46 7.49 0.63
C LEU A 120 3.36 6.44 0.47
N VAL A 121 2.66 6.09 1.56
CA VAL A 121 1.49 5.20 1.47
C VAL A 121 0.42 5.81 0.55
N ASN A 122 0.10 7.09 0.71
CA ASN A 122 -0.87 7.78 -0.15
C ASN A 122 -0.46 7.74 -1.64
N LEU A 123 0.83 7.91 -1.95
CA LEU A 123 1.35 7.85 -3.32
C LEU A 123 1.16 6.45 -3.91
N VAL A 124 1.59 5.42 -3.18
CA VAL A 124 1.45 4.02 -3.60
C VAL A 124 -0.03 3.68 -3.83
N THR A 125 -0.90 3.97 -2.85
CA THR A 125 -2.33 3.68 -2.96
C THR A 125 -2.96 4.42 -4.14
N ALA A 126 -2.63 5.70 -4.32
CA ALA A 126 -3.19 6.49 -5.40
C ALA A 126 -2.70 6.00 -6.77
N GLU A 127 -1.43 5.62 -6.91
CA GLU A 127 -0.87 5.10 -8.16
C GLU A 127 -1.54 3.80 -8.60
N ILE A 128 -1.82 2.90 -7.64
CA ILE A 128 -2.54 1.65 -7.89
C ILE A 128 -3.97 1.91 -8.37
N GLN A 129 -4.66 2.92 -7.83
CA GLN A 129 -6.09 3.14 -8.06
C GLN A 129 -6.40 4.11 -9.21
N TYR A 130 -5.64 5.19 -9.34
CA TYR A 130 -5.91 6.31 -10.26
C TYR A 130 -4.78 6.58 -11.24
N GLY A 131 -3.63 5.91 -11.06
CA GLY A 131 -2.41 6.10 -11.86
C GLY A 131 -2.20 4.97 -12.86
N GLN A 132 -0.93 4.60 -13.04
CA GLN A 132 -0.50 3.57 -13.99
C GLN A 132 -0.43 2.16 -13.36
N GLY A 133 -1.00 1.98 -12.16
CA GLY A 133 -1.14 0.68 -11.53
C GLY A 133 0.07 0.26 -10.69
N LEU A 134 0.15 -1.04 -10.46
CA LEU A 134 1.01 -1.64 -9.42
C LEU A 134 2.51 -1.53 -9.74
N SER A 135 2.90 -1.71 -11.00
CA SER A 135 4.31 -1.60 -11.42
C SER A 135 4.89 -0.21 -11.17
N PHE A 136 4.13 0.85 -11.44
CA PHE A 136 4.57 2.21 -11.16
C PHE A 136 4.58 2.53 -9.66
N ALA A 137 3.59 2.03 -8.91
CA ALA A 137 3.56 2.16 -7.46
C ALA A 137 4.81 1.54 -6.81
N MET A 138 5.19 0.32 -7.25
CA MET A 138 6.40 -0.37 -6.79
C MET A 138 7.66 0.40 -7.19
N ARG A 139 7.73 0.92 -8.43
CA ARG A 139 8.86 1.75 -8.87
C ARG A 139 9.06 2.99 -8.00
N TYR A 140 7.99 3.73 -7.69
CA TYR A 140 8.09 4.92 -6.82
C TYR A 140 8.47 4.57 -5.39
N TYR A 141 7.97 3.46 -4.86
CA TYR A 141 8.38 2.95 -3.56
C TYR A 141 9.88 2.64 -3.53
N LEU A 142 10.38 1.86 -4.48
CA LEU A 142 11.79 1.48 -4.58
C LEU A 142 12.71 2.69 -4.77
N GLN A 143 12.34 3.63 -5.63
CA GLN A 143 13.08 4.89 -5.80
C GLN A 143 13.17 5.66 -4.48
N THR A 144 12.09 5.68 -3.71
CA THR A 144 12.04 6.35 -2.40
C THR A 144 12.93 5.63 -1.38
N CYS A 145 12.84 4.31 -1.29
CA CYS A 145 13.69 3.49 -0.43
C CYS A 145 15.18 3.67 -0.76
N LYS A 146 15.55 3.62 -2.05
CA LYS A 146 16.93 3.86 -2.51
C LYS A 146 17.45 5.23 -2.07
N SER A 147 16.64 6.26 -2.25
CA SER A 147 17.03 7.64 -1.91
C SER A 147 17.25 7.86 -0.41
N GLN A 148 16.56 7.13 0.46
CA GLN A 148 16.65 7.32 1.91
C GLN A 148 17.56 6.31 2.62
N MET A 149 17.58 5.05 2.18
CA MET A 149 18.36 3.99 2.82
C MET A 149 19.83 3.99 2.41
N PHE A 150 20.18 4.62 1.28
CA PHE A 150 21.54 4.58 0.71
C PHE A 150 22.18 5.97 0.54
N LYS A 151 21.64 6.99 1.22
CA LYS A 151 22.08 8.38 1.07
C LYS A 151 23.59 8.57 1.33
N ASP A 152 24.18 7.72 2.18
CA ASP A 152 25.60 7.81 2.60
C ASP A 152 26.45 6.56 2.27
N ASN A 153 26.00 5.68 1.35
CA ASN A 153 26.75 4.53 0.79
C ASN A 153 27.42 3.50 1.75
N VAL A 154 27.30 3.61 3.08
CA VAL A 154 28.09 2.74 3.99
C VAL A 154 27.25 2.09 5.10
N VAL A 155 26.09 2.63 5.50
CA VAL A 155 25.28 2.05 6.59
C VAL A 155 23.79 2.14 6.30
N LEU A 156 23.08 1.01 6.48
CA LEU A 156 21.62 0.97 6.47
C LEU A 156 21.07 1.84 7.60
N ASN A 157 20.41 2.95 7.26
CA ASN A 157 19.76 3.79 8.26
C ASN A 157 18.42 3.17 8.71
N LEU A 158 18.49 2.28 9.71
CA LEU A 158 17.33 1.57 10.26
C LEU A 158 16.28 2.49 10.89
N SER A 159 16.58 3.78 11.15
CA SER A 159 15.57 4.74 11.64
C SER A 159 14.43 4.96 10.65
N TRP A 160 14.67 4.71 9.35
CA TRP A 160 13.67 4.82 8.29
C TRP A 160 12.79 3.57 8.17
N GLN A 161 13.12 2.48 8.85
CA GLN A 161 12.34 1.25 8.84
C GLN A 161 10.85 1.46 9.17
N PRO A 162 10.48 2.08 10.32
CA PRO A 162 9.07 2.32 10.65
C PRO A 162 8.36 3.27 9.68
N VAL A 163 9.12 4.07 8.93
CA VAL A 163 8.60 5.05 7.98
C VAL A 163 8.31 4.42 6.61
N LEU A 164 9.18 3.52 6.15
CA LEU A 164 9.11 2.89 4.82
C LEU A 164 8.28 1.60 4.82
N LEU A 165 8.29 0.83 5.91
CA LEU A 165 7.64 -0.47 5.99
C LEU A 165 6.13 -0.43 5.69
N PRO A 166 5.32 0.55 6.17
CA PRO A 166 3.89 0.56 5.91
C PRO A 166 3.52 0.61 4.42
N ALA A 167 4.27 1.35 3.61
CA ALA A 167 4.06 1.39 2.16
C ALA A 167 4.46 0.06 1.49
N GLY A 168 5.51 -0.58 1.99
CA GLY A 168 5.93 -1.92 1.56
C GLY A 168 4.87 -2.97 1.86
N VAL A 169 4.31 -2.98 3.08
CA VAL A 169 3.19 -3.87 3.46
C VAL A 169 1.99 -3.66 2.54
N HIS A 170 1.62 -2.39 2.28
CA HIS A 170 0.47 -2.08 1.42
C HIS A 170 0.66 -2.56 -0.03
N LEU A 171 1.88 -2.48 -0.57
CA LEU A 171 2.20 -3.06 -1.88
C LEU A 171 1.98 -4.58 -1.90
N CYS A 172 2.48 -5.29 -0.88
CA CYS A 172 2.27 -6.73 -0.77
C CYS A 172 0.79 -7.09 -0.67
N GLU A 173 0.03 -6.43 0.21
CA GLU A 173 -1.42 -6.66 0.32
C GLU A 173 -2.14 -6.40 -1.01
N SER A 174 -1.72 -5.39 -1.76
CA SER A 174 -2.28 -5.08 -3.08
C SER A 174 -1.92 -6.14 -4.13
N LEU A 175 -0.72 -6.72 -4.07
CA LEU A 175 -0.30 -7.85 -4.89
C LEU A 175 -1.16 -9.09 -4.60
N MET A 176 -1.36 -9.41 -3.33
CA MET A 176 -2.21 -10.53 -2.88
C MET A 176 -3.67 -10.41 -3.34
N GLN A 177 -4.14 -9.18 -3.53
CA GLN A 177 -5.51 -8.90 -4.00
C GLN A 177 -5.60 -8.76 -5.52
N SER A 178 -4.46 -8.69 -6.21
CA SER A 178 -4.43 -8.50 -7.65
C SER A 178 -4.71 -9.81 -8.39
N SER A 179 -5.47 -9.74 -9.48
CA SER A 179 -5.66 -10.89 -10.36
C SER A 179 -4.32 -11.35 -10.96
N PRO A 180 -4.09 -12.65 -11.19
CA PRO A 180 -2.87 -13.18 -11.81
C PRO A 180 -2.52 -12.57 -13.16
N SER A 181 -3.46 -11.93 -13.85
CA SER A 181 -3.21 -11.19 -15.10
C SER A 181 -2.54 -9.84 -14.87
N ARG A 182 -2.84 -9.14 -13.77
CA ARG A 182 -2.23 -7.84 -13.43
C ARG A 182 -0.84 -8.01 -12.82
N SER A 183 -0.57 -9.13 -12.15
CA SER A 183 0.76 -9.42 -11.62
C SER A 183 1.77 -9.75 -12.72
N LYS A 184 1.33 -10.26 -13.88
CA LYS A 184 2.20 -10.53 -15.04
C LYS A 184 2.78 -9.28 -15.70
N GLU A 185 2.21 -8.09 -15.43
CA GLU A 185 2.75 -6.81 -15.91
C GLU A 185 3.93 -6.30 -15.05
N LEU A 186 4.25 -6.98 -13.94
CA LEU A 186 5.39 -6.65 -13.10
C LEU A 186 6.66 -7.28 -13.66
N ASP A 187 7.68 -6.44 -13.79
CA ASP A 187 9.04 -6.88 -14.10
C ASP A 187 9.61 -7.68 -12.92
N GLY A 188 10.11 -8.90 -13.20
CA GLY A 188 10.72 -9.76 -12.21
C GLY A 188 11.96 -9.15 -11.55
N ALA A 189 12.74 -8.34 -12.28
CA ALA A 189 13.90 -7.67 -11.69
C ALA A 189 13.48 -6.63 -10.64
N MET A 190 12.44 -5.83 -10.93
CA MET A 190 11.86 -4.88 -9.97
C MET A 190 11.30 -5.61 -8.74
N TYR A 191 10.66 -6.77 -8.92
CA TYR A 191 10.13 -7.56 -7.83
C TYR A 191 11.23 -8.11 -6.91
N ASN A 192 12.33 -8.59 -7.50
CA ASN A 192 13.50 -9.04 -6.73
C ASN A 192 14.11 -7.90 -5.90
N GLU A 193 14.21 -6.71 -6.48
CA GLU A 193 14.66 -5.52 -5.73
C GLU A 193 13.71 -5.20 -4.56
N TYR A 194 12.41 -5.37 -4.75
CA TYR A 194 11.43 -5.20 -3.68
C TYR A 194 11.60 -6.22 -2.56
N ILE A 195 11.81 -7.51 -2.87
CA ILE A 195 12.13 -8.53 -1.87
C ILE A 195 13.42 -8.17 -1.12
N GLU A 196 14.45 -7.67 -1.82
CA GLU A 196 15.72 -7.25 -1.21
C GLU A 196 15.53 -6.07 -0.25
N VAL A 197 14.68 -5.10 -0.60
CA VAL A 197 14.32 -4.01 0.31
C VAL A 197 13.58 -4.55 1.53
N LEU A 198 12.62 -5.47 1.34
CA LEU A 198 11.90 -6.09 2.45
C LEU A 198 12.81 -6.91 3.37
N SER A 199 13.80 -7.63 2.83
CA SER A 199 14.70 -8.44 3.65
C SER A 199 15.55 -7.58 4.59
N ARG A 200 15.86 -6.34 4.18
CA ARG A 200 16.57 -5.35 5.00
C ARG A 200 15.63 -4.67 6.00
N LEU A 201 14.39 -4.38 5.59
CA LEU A 201 13.41 -3.67 6.44
C LEU A 201 12.73 -4.60 7.45
N ALA A 202 12.59 -5.89 7.17
CA ALA A 202 11.79 -6.80 7.97
C ALA A 202 12.25 -8.28 7.79
N PRO A 203 13.50 -8.61 8.17
CA PRO A 203 14.18 -9.87 7.84
C PRO A 203 13.48 -11.15 8.33
N SER A 204 12.71 -11.06 9.42
CA SER A 204 12.01 -12.22 10.02
C SER A 204 10.50 -12.03 10.03
N SER A 205 9.99 -11.25 9.08
CA SER A 205 8.55 -10.96 9.00
C SER A 205 7.81 -11.96 8.13
N CYS A 206 6.55 -12.21 8.50
CA CYS A 206 5.62 -12.95 7.65
C CYS A 206 5.47 -12.29 6.25
N LEU A 207 5.62 -10.95 6.17
CA LEU A 207 5.62 -10.22 4.91
C LEU A 207 6.73 -10.70 3.96
N LEU A 208 7.96 -10.83 4.47
CA LEU A 208 9.08 -11.33 3.66
C LEU A 208 8.87 -12.79 3.26
N ALA A 209 8.32 -13.61 4.15
CA ALA A 209 8.04 -15.01 3.88
C ALA A 209 6.94 -15.20 2.81
N THR A 210 5.97 -14.28 2.75
CA THR A 210 4.85 -14.34 1.80
C THR A 210 5.17 -13.72 0.45
N ALA A 211 6.07 -12.74 0.36
CA ALA A 211 6.37 -12.05 -0.91
C ALA A 211 6.79 -13.00 -2.05
N PRO A 212 7.67 -14.00 -1.86
CA PRO A 212 8.07 -14.92 -2.92
C PRO A 212 6.93 -15.72 -3.57
N LEU A 213 5.81 -15.93 -2.85
CA LEU A 213 4.61 -16.60 -3.39
C LEU A 213 4.02 -15.85 -4.60
N TYR A 214 4.17 -14.53 -4.62
CA TYR A 214 3.57 -13.66 -5.63
C TYR A 214 4.59 -13.16 -6.67
N HIS A 215 5.78 -13.78 -6.72
CA HIS A 215 6.78 -13.40 -7.71
C HIS A 215 6.26 -13.67 -9.14
N PRO A 216 6.32 -12.69 -10.07
CA PRO A 216 5.67 -12.80 -11.38
C PRO A 216 6.22 -13.92 -12.28
N THR A 217 7.53 -14.20 -12.23
CA THR A 217 8.17 -15.25 -13.04
C THR A 217 8.49 -16.55 -12.29
N HIS A 218 8.83 -16.48 -11.00
CA HIS A 218 9.25 -17.62 -10.19
C HIS A 218 8.57 -17.64 -8.82
N PRO A 219 7.25 -17.95 -8.74
CA PRO A 219 6.59 -18.16 -7.45
C PRO A 219 7.32 -19.22 -6.62
N ASP A 220 7.67 -18.90 -5.37
CA ASP A 220 8.32 -19.83 -4.45
C ASP A 220 7.56 -19.91 -3.12
N VAL A 221 7.26 -21.15 -2.71
CA VAL A 221 6.50 -21.46 -1.50
C VAL A 221 7.40 -21.76 -0.31
N LYS A 222 8.67 -22.10 -0.53
CA LYS A 222 9.57 -22.54 0.54
C LYS A 222 9.73 -21.51 1.68
N PRO A 223 9.96 -20.21 1.40
CA PRO A 223 10.13 -19.23 2.47
C PRO A 223 8.90 -19.10 3.37
N PHE A 224 7.71 -19.33 2.81
CA PHE A 224 6.47 -19.32 3.57
C PHE A 224 6.34 -20.56 4.48
N LEU A 225 6.68 -21.75 3.97
CA LEU A 225 6.67 -22.98 4.78
C LEU A 225 7.69 -22.92 5.92
N ASP A 226 8.91 -22.47 5.61
CA ASP A 226 9.96 -22.29 6.63
C ASP A 226 9.50 -21.33 7.73
N PHE A 227 8.79 -20.26 7.36
CA PHE A 227 8.21 -19.34 8.33
C PHE A 227 7.11 -20.00 9.16
N VAL A 228 6.21 -20.78 8.56
CA VAL A 228 5.17 -21.53 9.27
C VAL A 228 5.78 -22.49 10.30
N ASP A 229 6.89 -23.13 9.99
CA ASP A 229 7.61 -24.04 10.90
C ASP A 229 8.17 -23.31 12.13
N THR A 230 8.48 -22.02 12.01
CA THR A 230 8.94 -21.20 13.15
C THR A 230 7.80 -20.70 14.05
N LEU A 231 6.53 -20.84 13.63
CA LEU A 231 5.39 -20.33 14.38
C LEU A 231 5.01 -21.28 15.54
N PRO A 232 4.75 -20.73 16.74
CA PRO A 232 4.21 -21.54 17.82
C PRO A 232 2.78 -22.01 17.48
N PRO A 233 2.42 -23.27 17.82
CA PRO A 233 1.08 -23.79 17.57
C PRO A 233 0.03 -22.93 18.30
N GLY A 234 -0.96 -22.44 17.54
CA GLY A 234 -2.14 -21.73 18.07
C GLY A 234 -2.00 -20.21 18.28
N ARG A 235 -0.96 -19.53 17.76
CA ARG A 235 -0.80 -18.05 17.91
C ARG A 235 -0.40 -17.31 16.63
N VAL A 236 -1.16 -17.49 15.55
CA VAL A 236 -0.98 -16.69 14.33
C VAL A 236 -1.27 -15.19 14.56
N ASP A 237 -2.18 -14.87 15.49
CA ASP A 237 -2.72 -13.51 15.65
C ASP A 237 -1.76 -12.51 16.30
N SER A 238 -0.76 -12.96 17.07
CA SER A 238 0.18 -12.06 17.77
C SER A 238 1.59 -12.00 17.18
N SER A 239 2.01 -12.98 16.36
CA SER A 239 3.40 -13.09 15.89
C SER A 239 3.63 -12.64 14.45
N THR A 240 2.58 -12.60 13.61
CA THR A 240 2.77 -12.49 12.16
C THR A 240 2.93 -11.07 11.64
N GLY A 241 2.52 -10.04 12.38
CA GLY A 241 2.59 -8.62 11.96
C GLY A 241 1.71 -8.26 10.73
N LEU A 242 1.23 -9.26 9.99
CA LEU A 242 0.19 -9.19 8.97
C LEU A 242 -1.18 -9.44 9.59
N LYS A 243 -2.23 -8.93 8.96
CA LYS A 243 -3.61 -9.29 9.34
C LYS A 243 -3.78 -10.80 9.16
N ARG A 244 -4.44 -11.47 10.12
CA ARG A 244 -4.78 -12.90 10.07
C ARG A 244 -5.38 -13.31 8.72
N GLU A 245 -6.28 -12.48 8.19
CA GLU A 245 -6.90 -12.68 6.87
C GLU A 245 -5.87 -12.77 5.74
N SER A 246 -4.87 -11.88 5.74
CA SER A 246 -3.79 -11.88 4.75
C SER A 246 -2.92 -13.14 4.88
N PHE A 247 -2.57 -13.54 6.12
CA PHE A 247 -1.83 -14.78 6.35
C PHE A 247 -2.59 -16.02 5.84
N VAL A 248 -3.88 -16.12 6.17
CA VAL A 248 -4.73 -17.23 5.72
C VAL A 248 -4.85 -17.25 4.20
N ARG A 249 -5.04 -16.09 3.55
CA ARG A 249 -5.06 -15.99 2.09
C ARG A 249 -3.75 -16.48 1.48
N ALA A 250 -2.61 -16.00 1.98
CA ALA A 250 -1.31 -16.46 1.52
C ALA A 250 -1.11 -17.97 1.72
N GLY A 251 -1.65 -18.54 2.79
CA GLY A 251 -1.68 -19.98 3.01
C GLY A 251 -2.47 -20.75 1.94
N PHE A 252 -3.63 -20.25 1.55
CA PHE A 252 -4.41 -20.86 0.46
C PHE A 252 -3.72 -20.70 -0.91
N ASP A 253 -3.12 -19.55 -1.18
CA ASP A 253 -2.37 -19.32 -2.41
C ASP A 253 -1.12 -20.24 -2.48
N ALA A 254 -0.44 -20.44 -1.34
CA ALA A 254 0.64 -21.40 -1.20
C ALA A 254 0.17 -22.85 -1.42
N LEU A 255 -1.00 -23.24 -0.88
CA LEU A 255 -1.58 -24.57 -1.14
C LEU A 255 -1.82 -24.78 -2.63
N ARG A 256 -2.41 -23.80 -3.32
CA ARG A 256 -2.65 -23.88 -4.76
C ARG A 256 -1.35 -24.09 -5.54
N LEU A 257 -0.31 -23.33 -5.22
CA LEU A 257 1.00 -23.48 -5.85
C LEU A 257 1.64 -24.85 -5.57
N LEU A 258 1.49 -25.40 -4.36
CA LEU A 258 2.02 -26.73 -4.01
C LEU A 258 1.27 -27.86 -4.74
N VAL A 259 -0.04 -27.71 -4.93
CA VAL A 259 -0.86 -28.63 -5.73
C VAL A 259 -0.42 -28.59 -7.19
N ASP A 260 -0.26 -27.40 -7.77
CA ASP A 260 0.22 -27.21 -9.14
C ASP A 260 1.63 -27.79 -9.35
N GLN A 261 2.45 -27.87 -8.28
CA GLN A 261 3.79 -28.45 -8.26
C GLN A 261 3.84 -29.95 -7.88
N ASP A 262 2.69 -30.62 -7.67
CA ASP A 262 2.55 -32.01 -7.20
C ASP A 262 3.32 -32.34 -5.90
N LYS A 263 3.49 -31.37 -5.00
CA LYS A 263 4.19 -31.54 -3.72
C LYS A 263 3.25 -32.03 -2.61
N ARG A 264 2.74 -33.25 -2.75
CA ARG A 264 1.66 -33.81 -1.89
C ARG A 264 1.94 -33.78 -0.38
N ARG A 265 3.19 -34.01 0.03
CA ARG A 265 3.58 -33.99 1.46
C ARG A 265 3.41 -32.59 2.07
N ASP A 266 3.87 -31.58 1.35
CA ASP A 266 3.82 -30.19 1.80
C ASP A 266 2.38 -29.65 1.76
N VAL A 267 1.58 -30.08 0.77
CA VAL A 267 0.13 -29.79 0.71
C VAL A 267 -0.57 -30.29 1.98
N LEU A 268 -0.38 -31.56 2.34
CA LEU A 268 -1.00 -32.16 3.52
C LEU A 268 -0.57 -31.46 4.81
N TYR A 269 0.71 -31.12 4.90
CA TYR A 269 1.26 -30.42 6.05
C TYR A 269 0.61 -29.03 6.22
N LEU A 270 0.65 -28.21 5.17
CA LEU A 270 0.13 -26.84 5.21
C LEU A 270 -1.40 -26.82 5.39
N ALA A 271 -2.13 -27.75 4.78
CA ALA A 271 -3.59 -27.85 4.91
C ALA A 271 -3.99 -28.14 6.37
N ARG A 272 -3.30 -29.08 7.03
CA ARG A 272 -3.52 -29.37 8.45
C ARG A 272 -3.19 -28.17 9.34
N PHE A 273 -2.09 -27.48 9.05
CA PHE A 273 -1.74 -26.26 9.78
C PHE A 273 -2.83 -25.20 9.66
N LEU A 274 -3.31 -24.91 8.45
CA LEU A 274 -4.36 -23.92 8.22
C LEU A 274 -5.70 -24.32 8.84
N GLN A 275 -6.05 -25.61 8.84
CA GLN A 275 -7.23 -26.14 9.52
C GLN A 275 -7.19 -25.88 11.03
N GLN A 276 -6.03 -26.05 11.67
CA GLN A 276 -5.86 -25.75 13.09
C GLN A 276 -5.96 -24.25 13.42
N GLN A 277 -5.84 -23.37 12.42
CA GLN A 277 -5.94 -21.92 12.57
C GLN A 277 -7.34 -21.37 12.24
N LEU A 278 -8.28 -22.21 11.81
CA LEU A 278 -9.68 -21.82 11.64
C LEU A 278 -10.33 -21.63 13.03
N PRO A 279 -11.11 -20.56 13.25
CA PRO A 279 -11.93 -20.48 14.46
C PRO A 279 -12.85 -21.70 14.52
N GLU A 280 -12.96 -22.36 15.68
CA GLU A 280 -14.04 -23.31 15.91
C GLU A 280 -15.35 -22.62 15.55
N LYS A 281 -16.15 -23.31 14.73
CA LYS A 281 -17.46 -22.88 14.26
C LYS A 281 -18.33 -22.57 15.47
N THR A 282 -18.30 -21.32 15.93
CA THR A 282 -19.14 -20.86 17.02
C THR A 282 -20.48 -20.57 16.38
N ASP A 283 -21.42 -21.49 16.57
CA ASP A 283 -22.82 -21.26 16.30
C ASP A 283 -23.26 -20.02 17.06
N SER A 284 -23.32 -18.88 16.38
CA SER A 284 -24.05 -17.73 16.86
C SER A 284 -24.42 -16.84 15.68
N ALA A 285 -25.71 -16.89 15.37
CA ALA A 285 -26.39 -15.93 14.54
C ALA A 285 -26.05 -14.52 15.02
N ASN A 286 -25.19 -13.81 14.28
CA ASN A 286 -25.11 -12.35 14.13
C ASN A 286 -23.79 -11.97 13.44
N ALA A 287 -23.72 -12.14 12.12
CA ALA A 287 -22.69 -11.49 11.32
C ALA A 287 -23.31 -10.89 10.06
N SER A 288 -23.22 -9.58 10.01
CA SER A 288 -23.71 -8.67 8.99
C SER A 288 -23.23 -9.03 7.58
N LYS A 289 -24.12 -8.78 6.63
CA LYS A 289 -23.97 -8.92 5.18
C LYS A 289 -22.75 -8.10 4.67
N SER A 290 -21.59 -8.73 4.57
CA SER A 290 -20.45 -8.21 3.79
C SER A 290 -19.47 -9.29 3.28
N ASN A 291 -19.54 -10.53 3.76
CA ASN A 291 -18.50 -11.54 3.49
C ASN A 291 -18.95 -12.72 2.60
N HIS A 292 -20.13 -12.67 1.98
CA HIS A 292 -20.67 -13.86 1.29
C HIS A 292 -19.87 -14.31 0.06
N GLY A 293 -19.14 -13.42 -0.62
CA GLY A 293 -18.33 -13.78 -1.79
C GLY A 293 -17.03 -14.54 -1.45
N ALA A 294 -16.32 -14.12 -0.40
CA ALA A 294 -15.08 -14.78 0.02
C ALA A 294 -15.33 -16.09 0.79
N TYR A 295 -16.52 -16.25 1.37
CA TYR A 295 -16.92 -17.47 2.08
C TYR A 295 -17.30 -18.60 1.12
N THR A 296 -17.96 -18.26 0.00
CA THR A 296 -18.35 -19.25 -1.02
C THR A 296 -17.15 -19.78 -1.80
N GLU A 297 -16.21 -18.92 -2.20
CA GLU A 297 -14.96 -19.35 -2.85
C GLU A 297 -14.08 -20.22 -1.92
N ARG A 298 -14.14 -19.96 -0.61
CA ARG A 298 -13.45 -20.73 0.44
C ARG A 298 -14.05 -22.12 0.66
N GLU A 299 -15.37 -22.25 0.67
CA GLU A 299 -16.05 -23.56 0.79
C GLU A 299 -15.84 -24.42 -0.46
N ASP A 300 -15.79 -23.79 -1.64
CA ASP A 300 -15.57 -24.48 -2.92
C ASP A 300 -14.14 -25.04 -3.02
N LEU A 301 -13.13 -24.29 -2.56
CA LEU A 301 -11.74 -24.75 -2.51
C LEU A 301 -11.51 -25.85 -1.45
N LEU A 302 -12.18 -25.77 -0.29
CA LEU A 302 -12.13 -26.84 0.71
C LEU A 302 -12.78 -28.13 0.19
N SER A 303 -13.90 -28.00 -0.54
CA SER A 303 -14.58 -29.14 -1.16
C SER A 303 -13.74 -29.78 -2.27
N GLN A 304 -12.98 -28.98 -3.03
CA GLN A 304 -12.04 -29.48 -4.04
C GLN A 304 -10.81 -30.17 -3.43
N LEU A 305 -10.33 -29.70 -2.27
CA LEU A 305 -9.25 -30.37 -1.51
C LEU A 305 -9.69 -31.72 -0.96
N ASP A 306 -10.92 -31.83 -0.42
CA ASP A 306 -11.46 -33.10 0.08
C ASP A 306 -11.63 -34.13 -1.05
N LEU A 307 -11.96 -33.68 -2.26
CA LEU A 307 -12.06 -34.51 -3.47
C LEU A 307 -10.69 -34.97 -4.02
N ALA A 308 -9.64 -34.17 -3.85
CA ALA A 308 -8.29 -34.50 -4.30
C ALA A 308 -7.51 -35.40 -3.32
N LEU A 309 -8.01 -35.53 -2.09
CA LEU A 309 -7.41 -36.34 -1.02
C LEU A 309 -8.12 -37.70 -0.81
N ALA A 310 -9.20 -37.97 -1.56
CA ALA A 310 -9.88 -39.27 -1.65
C ALA A 310 -9.30 -40.13 -2.78
#